data_AF-A0A841EB64-F1
#
_entry.id   AF-A0A841EB64-F1
#
_cell.length_a   1.000
_cell.length_b   1.000
_cell.length_c   1.000
_cell.angle_alpha   90.00
_cell.angle_beta   90.00
_cell.angle_gamma   90.00
#
_symmetry.space_group_name_H-M   'P 1'
#
loop_
_entity.id
_entity.type
_entity.pdbx_description
1 polymer ?
#
loop_
_entity_poly.entity_id
_entity_poly.type
_entity_poly.pdbx_seq_one_letter_code
_entity_poly.pdbx_strand_id
1 'polypeptide(L)'
;MADEHHEDHGNTVAAWFLTVSWIVVWTAAGLAIILLDENVVRWTVVGLAASVVCAAVAGLLKKAGMGRTHPRPAPLTREQWEAGGSERAGAGQAGADAAGEPEAAGEPEAAGVR
;
A
#
# COMPACT_ATOMS: atom_id res chain seq x y z
N MET A 1 -12.71 -21.15 21.99
CA MET A 1 -12.14 -21.03 20.62
C MET A 1 -12.19 -19.56 20.31
N ALA A 2 -11.03 -18.90 20.26
CA ALA A 2 -10.99 -17.49 19.89
C ALA A 2 -11.27 -17.43 18.39
N ASP A 3 -12.40 -16.87 18.00
CA ASP A 3 -12.60 -16.45 16.61
C ASP A 3 -11.53 -15.40 16.34
N GLU A 4 -10.44 -15.81 15.70
CA GLU A 4 -9.44 -14.92 15.11
C GLU A 4 -10.10 -14.19 13.95
N HIS A 5 -11.00 -13.27 14.28
CA HIS A 5 -11.53 -12.26 13.39
C HIS A 5 -10.44 -11.21 13.20
N HIS A 6 -9.32 -11.64 12.60
CA HIS A 6 -8.33 -10.73 12.08
C HIS A 6 -8.98 -10.05 10.89
N GLU A 7 -9.71 -8.97 11.16
CA GLU A 7 -10.23 -8.10 10.13
C GLU A 7 -9.06 -7.71 9.25
N ASP A 8 -9.06 -8.22 8.02
CA ASP A 8 -7.98 -7.96 7.09
C ASP A 8 -7.99 -6.47 6.71
N HIS A 9 -7.11 -5.72 7.38
CA HIS A 9 -6.90 -4.29 7.17
C HIS A 9 -5.95 -4.00 6.01
N GLY A 10 -5.34 -5.01 5.39
CA GLY A 10 -4.18 -4.83 4.51
C GLY A 10 -4.49 -4.25 3.12
N ASN A 11 -5.74 -4.27 2.66
CA ASN A 11 -6.11 -3.74 1.34
C ASN A 11 -7.56 -3.21 1.26
N THR A 12 -7.91 -2.25 2.11
CA THR A 12 -9.22 -1.57 2.08
C THR A 12 -9.07 -0.08 1.82
N VAL A 13 -10.10 0.57 1.27
CA VAL A 13 -10.09 2.04 1.04
C VAL A 13 -9.88 2.78 2.36
N ALA A 14 -10.51 2.32 3.44
CA ALA A 14 -10.32 2.89 4.77
C ALA A 14 -8.85 2.80 5.24
N ALA A 15 -8.17 1.68 4.98
CA ALA A 15 -6.76 1.52 5.32
C ALA A 15 -5.85 2.40 4.46
N TRP A 16 -6.08 2.45 3.14
CA TRP A 16 -5.33 3.33 2.24
C TRP A 16 -5.51 4.80 2.59
N PHE A 17 -6.72 5.23 2.92
CA PHE A 17 -7.01 6.57 3.39
C PHE A 17 -6.19 6.89 4.65
N LEU A 18 -6.18 6.00 5.63
CA LEU A 18 -5.44 6.23 6.88
C LEU A 18 -3.93 6.35 6.63
N THR A 19 -3.36 5.47 5.81
CA THR A 19 -1.93 5.49 5.48
C THR A 19 -1.54 6.77 4.73
N VAL A 20 -2.29 7.14 3.69
CA VAL A 20 -2.00 8.34 2.89
C VAL A 20 -2.20 9.59 3.72
N SER A 21 -3.29 9.68 4.49
CA SER A 21 -3.55 10.85 5.35
C SER A 21 -2.47 11.02 6.42
N TRP A 22 -1.96 9.92 7.00
CA TRP A 22 -0.83 9.98 7.93
C TRP A 22 0.42 10.56 7.27
N ILE A 23 0.80 10.08 6.09
CA ILE A 23 1.95 10.60 5.33
C ILE A 23 1.78 12.10 5.07
N VAL A 24 0.59 12.51 4.61
CA VAL A 24 0.30 13.91 4.30
C VAL A 24 0.37 14.78 5.56
N VAL A 25 -0.25 14.36 6.66
CA VAL A 25 -0.27 15.11 7.93
C VAL A 25 1.15 15.36 8.44
N TRP A 26 1.99 14.33 8.46
CA TRP A 26 3.35 14.47 9.00
C TRP A 26 4.31 15.16 8.03
N THR A 27 4.09 15.02 6.71
CA THR A 27 4.80 15.83 5.72
C THR A 27 4.47 17.31 5.90
N ALA A 28 3.18 17.65 6.04
CA ALA A 28 2.75 19.03 6.25
C ALA A 28 3.27 19.61 7.58
N ALA A 29 3.23 18.82 8.67
CA ALA A 29 3.78 19.24 9.95
C ALA A 29 5.30 19.47 9.88
N GLY A 30 6.04 18.57 9.22
CA GLY A 30 7.49 18.73 9.00
C GLY A 30 7.80 19.98 8.17
N LEU A 31 7.06 20.22 7.09
CA LEU A 31 7.21 21.44 6.29
C LEU A 31 6.87 22.69 7.09
N ALA A 32 5.84 22.65 7.93
CA ALA A 32 5.46 23.80 8.76
C ALA A 32 6.54 24.14 9.80
N ILE A 33 7.19 23.13 10.37
CA ILE A 33 8.33 23.31 11.28
C ILE A 33 9.52 23.95 10.55
N ILE A 34 9.83 23.49 9.34
CA ILE A 34 11.01 23.95 8.59
C ILE A 34 10.79 25.31 7.93
N LEU A 35 9.59 25.59 7.42
CA LEU A 35 9.33 26.72 6.51
C LEU A 35 8.53 27.86 7.13
N LEU A 36 7.75 27.61 8.18
CA LEU A 36 6.83 28.62 8.73
C LEU A 36 7.21 29.06 10.15
N ASP A 37 7.41 28.11 11.05
CA ASP A 37 7.58 28.37 12.48
C ASP A 37 8.36 27.20 13.10
N GLU A 38 9.61 27.45 13.56
CA GLU A 38 10.53 26.45 14.14
C GLU A 38 10.02 25.83 15.45
N ASN A 39 8.81 26.17 15.89
CA ASN A 39 8.16 25.61 17.06
C ASN A 39 7.70 24.16 16.81
N VAL A 40 8.64 23.23 17.03
CA VAL A 40 8.43 21.78 16.93
C VAL A 40 7.24 21.30 17.76
N VAL A 41 7.09 21.79 18.99
CA VAL A 41 6.05 21.32 19.91
C VAL A 41 4.66 21.66 19.38
N ARG A 42 4.47 22.90 18.93
CA ARG A 42 3.19 23.36 18.38
C ARG A 42 2.75 22.52 17.20
N TRP A 43 3.61 22.36 16.19
CA TRP A 43 3.28 21.61 14.99
C TRP A 43 3.14 20.11 15.22
N THR A 44 3.89 19.56 16.19
CA THR A 44 3.69 18.17 16.63
C THR A 44 2.30 17.98 17.24
N VAL A 45 1.86 18.88 18.12
CA VAL A 45 0.51 18.82 18.71
C VAL A 45 -0.57 18.93 17.63
N VAL A 46 -0.40 19.83 16.66
CA VAL A 46 -1.32 19.95 15.52
C VAL A 46 -1.35 18.67 14.67
N GLY A 47 -0.18 18.10 14.36
CA GLY A 47 -0.07 16.84 13.60
C GLY A 47 -0.72 15.66 14.32
N LEU A 48 -0.54 15.57 15.65
CA LEU A 48 -1.22 14.56 16.47
C LEU A 48 -2.74 14.73 16.46
N ALA A 49 -3.23 15.96 16.67
CA ALA A 49 -4.66 16.24 16.62
C ALA A 49 -5.27 15.89 15.26
N ALA A 50 -4.60 16.27 14.15
CA ALA A 50 -5.02 15.91 12.81
C ALA A 50 -5.02 14.38 12.60
N SER A 51 -4.02 13.67 13.11
CA SER A 51 -3.94 12.21 13.04
C SER A 51 -5.11 11.52 13.73
N VAL A 52 -5.52 12.02 14.90
CA VAL A 52 -6.71 11.51 15.63
C VAL A 52 -7.97 11.69 14.79
N VAL A 53 -8.14 12.84 14.15
CA VAL A 53 -9.27 13.11 13.25
C VAL A 53 -9.26 12.16 12.05
N CYS A 54 -8.12 11.98 11.39
CA CYS A 54 -7.98 11.04 10.28
C CYS A 54 -8.30 9.60 10.69
N ALA A 55 -7.88 9.16 11.88
CA ALA A 55 -8.21 7.85 12.42
C ALA A 55 -9.73 7.69 12.65
N ALA A 56 -10.39 8.71 13.20
CA ALA A 56 -11.83 8.71 13.37
C ALA A 56 -12.56 8.60 12.03
N VAL A 57 -12.13 9.37 11.02
CA VAL A 57 -12.68 9.29 9.66
C VAL A 57 -12.47 7.90 9.05
N ALA A 58 -11.27 7.33 9.16
CA ALA A 58 -11.00 5.96 8.68
C ALA A 58 -11.92 4.91 9.34
N GLY A 59 -12.17 5.05 10.64
CA GLY A 59 -13.15 4.22 11.36
C GLY A 59 -14.58 4.38 10.82
N LEU A 60 -14.98 5.61 10.48
CA LEU A 60 -16.28 5.88 9.86
C LEU A 60 -16.37 5.30 8.44
N LEU A 61 -15.31 5.40 7.63
CA LEU A 61 -15.25 4.81 6.30
C LEU A 61 -15.45 3.29 6.38
N LYS A 62 -14.81 2.66 7.35
CA LYS A 62 -14.98 1.22 7.61
C LYS A 62 -16.41 0.87 7.98
N LYS A 63 -17.04 1.64 8.89
CA LYS A 63 -18.44 1.47 9.28
C LYS A 63 -19.41 1.67 8.09
N ALA A 64 -19.06 2.52 7.14
CA ALA A 64 -19.83 2.75 5.92
C ALA A 64 -19.65 1.65 4.85
N GLY A 65 -18.94 0.55 5.16
CA GLY A 65 -18.77 -0.58 4.24
C GLY A 65 -17.60 -0.45 3.28
N MET A 66 -16.73 0.56 3.44
CA MET A 66 -15.48 0.68 2.67
C MET A 66 -14.33 -0.20 3.24
N GLY A 67 -14.66 -1.11 4.16
CA GLY A 67 -13.83 -2.24 4.57
C GLY A 67 -13.98 -3.44 3.65
N ARG A 68 -13.41 -4.60 4.02
CA ARG A 68 -13.67 -5.85 3.28
C ARG A 68 -15.06 -6.36 3.58
N THR A 69 -15.86 -6.50 2.53
CA THR A 69 -17.22 -7.05 2.60
C THR A 69 -17.25 -8.59 2.58
N HIS A 70 -16.21 -9.23 2.04
CA HIS A 70 -16.11 -10.68 1.94
C HIS A 70 -15.00 -11.26 2.82
N PRO A 71 -15.25 -12.40 3.49
CA PRO A 71 -14.21 -13.17 4.18
C PRO A 71 -13.06 -13.45 3.22
N ARG A 72 -11.81 -13.45 3.72
CA ARG A 72 -10.71 -13.97 2.91
C ARG A 72 -11.02 -15.42 2.54
N PRO A 73 -10.73 -15.83 1.29
CA PRO A 73 -10.69 -17.24 0.96
C PRO A 73 -9.83 -17.95 2.00
N ALA A 74 -10.35 -19.02 2.59
CA ALA A 74 -9.57 -19.84 3.47
C ALA A 74 -8.32 -20.32 2.71
N PRO A 75 -7.15 -20.38 3.36
CA PRO A 75 -5.98 -20.97 2.73
C PRO A 75 -6.33 -22.38 2.26
N LEU A 76 -5.89 -22.74 1.06
CA LEU A 76 -6.14 -24.05 0.49
C LEU A 76 -5.60 -25.12 1.46
N THR A 77 -6.38 -26.18 1.64
CA THR A 77 -5.89 -27.37 2.33
C THR A 77 -4.76 -28.02 1.53
N ARG A 78 -3.95 -28.83 2.20
CA ARG A 78 -2.82 -29.51 1.55
C ARG A 78 -3.28 -30.35 0.35
N GLU A 79 -4.37 -31.10 0.49
CA GLU A 79 -4.89 -31.92 -0.61
C GLU A 79 -5.36 -31.07 -1.79
N GLN A 80 -5.95 -29.89 -1.52
CA GLN A 80 -6.38 -28.95 -2.57
C GLN A 80 -5.21 -28.24 -3.25
N TRP A 81 -4.13 -27.95 -2.51
CA TRP A 81 -2.92 -27.36 -3.09
C TRP A 81 -2.19 -28.36 -3.99
N GLU A 82 -2.12 -29.62 -3.56
CA GLU A 82 -1.54 -30.72 -4.34
C GLU A 82 -2.36 -31.00 -5.61
N ALA A 83 -3.70 -30.96 -5.54
CA ALA A 83 -4.57 -31.09 -6.73
C ALA A 83 -4.45 -29.91 -7.70
N GLY A 84 -4.34 -28.67 -7.20
CA GLY A 84 -4.19 -27.47 -8.03
C GLY A 84 -2.78 -27.27 -8.60
N GLY A 85 -1.77 -27.97 -8.08
CA GLY A 85 -0.41 -27.98 -8.63
C GLY A 85 -0.35 -28.53 -10.06
N SER A 86 -1.18 -29.53 -10.37
CA SER A 86 -1.29 -30.11 -11.71
C SER A 86 -1.94 -29.14 -12.72
N GLU A 87 -2.83 -28.24 -12.29
CA GLU A 87 -3.43 -27.22 -13.16
C GLU A 87 -2.53 -25.99 -13.37
N ARG A 88 -1.78 -25.56 -12.35
CA ARG A 88 -0.85 -24.42 -12.46
C ARG A 88 0.35 -24.69 -13.39
N ALA A 89 0.76 -25.94 -13.54
CA ALA A 89 1.85 -26.31 -14.45
C ALA A 89 1.53 -25.99 -15.93
N GLY A 90 0.25 -25.91 -16.32
CA GLY A 90 -0.15 -25.49 -17.68
C GLY A 90 -0.24 -23.98 -17.89
N ALA A 91 -0.50 -23.21 -16.83
CA ALA A 91 -0.68 -21.75 -16.93
C ALA A 91 0.64 -20.96 -16.81
N GLY A 92 1.68 -21.56 -16.20
CA GLY A 92 3.00 -20.94 -16.06
C GLY A 92 3.81 -20.84 -17.35
N GLN A 93 3.48 -21.64 -18.38
CA GLN A 93 4.20 -21.62 -19.66
C GLN A 93 3.82 -20.42 -20.54
N ALA A 94 2.58 -19.91 -20.44
CA ALA A 94 2.09 -18.83 -21.31
C ALA A 94 2.61 -17.42 -20.93
N GLY A 95 3.17 -17.26 -19.73
CA GLY A 95 3.71 -15.97 -19.27
C GLY A 95 5.22 -15.78 -19.48
N ALA A 96 5.95 -16.86 -19.80
CA ALA A 96 7.41 -16.81 -19.94
C ALA A 96 7.87 -16.44 -21.37
N ASP A 97 7.03 -16.65 -22.39
CA ASP A 97 7.35 -16.34 -23.79
C ASP A 97 7.09 -14.86 -24.17
N ALA A 98 6.61 -14.03 -23.24
CA ALA A 98 6.27 -12.61 -23.48
C ALA A 98 7.31 -11.61 -22.93
N ALA A 99 8.42 -12.07 -22.36
CA ALA A 99 9.52 -11.21 -21.91
C ALA A 99 10.67 -11.28 -22.93
N GLY A 100 10.46 -10.62 -24.07
CA GLY A 100 11.51 -10.37 -25.05
C GLY A 100 12.66 -9.56 -24.44
N GLU A 101 13.88 -9.93 -24.82
CA GLU A 101 15.15 -9.27 -24.51
C GLU A 101 15.08 -7.73 -24.63
N PRO A 102 15.64 -6.96 -23.67
CA PRO A 102 15.98 -5.57 -23.94
C PRO A 102 17.31 -5.51 -24.68
N GLU A 103 17.22 -5.37 -26.00
CA GLU A 103 18.33 -5.04 -26.89
C GLU A 103 18.85 -3.61 -26.59
N ALA A 104 20.14 -3.56 -26.26
CA ALA A 104 21.13 -2.49 -26.43
C ALA A 104 20.76 -1.03 -26.08
N ALA A 105 21.49 -0.55 -25.07
CA ALA A 105 21.70 0.85 -24.72
C ALA A 105 22.16 1.70 -25.92
N GLY A 106 21.44 2.79 -26.18
CA GLY A 106 21.90 3.88 -27.04
C GLY A 106 22.86 4.78 -26.28
N GLU A 107 24.10 4.88 -26.76
CA GLU A 107 25.06 5.92 -26.40
C GLU A 107 24.57 7.31 -26.87
N PRO A 108 24.64 8.37 -26.06
CA PRO A 108 24.64 9.73 -26.58
C PRO A 108 26.07 10.14 -26.95
N GLU A 109 26.34 10.17 -28.25
CA GLU A 109 27.49 10.81 -28.90
C GLU A 109 27.48 12.32 -28.59
N ALA A 110 28.33 12.76 -27.65
CA ALA A 110 28.68 14.17 -27.47
C ALA A 110 30.00 14.45 -28.21
N ALA A 111 29.89 14.73 -29.51
CA ALA A 111 30.99 15.21 -30.34
C ALA A 111 31.05 16.75 -30.36
N GLY A 112 32.23 17.29 -30.02
CA GLY A 112 32.65 18.67 -30.30
C GLY A 112 32.52 19.62 -29.10
N VAL A 113 33.49 20.47 -28.75
CA VAL A 113 34.66 21.00 -29.45
C VAL A 113 35.69 21.43 -28.40
N ARG A 114 36.98 21.22 -28.70
CA ARG A 114 38.12 21.81 -27.98
C ARG A 114 38.33 23.26 -28.36
#